data_AF-A0AAW0CEG3-F1
#
_entry.id   AF-A0AAW0CEG3-F1
#
_cell.length_a   1.000
_cell.length_b   1.000
_cell.length_c   1.000
_cell.angle_alpha   90.00
_cell.angle_beta   90.00
_cell.angle_gamma   90.00
#
_symmetry.space_group_name_H-M   'P 1'
#
loop_
_entity.id
_entity.type
_entity.pdbx_description
1 polymer ?
#
loop_
_entity_poly.entity_id
_entity_poly.type
_entity_poly.pdbx_seq_one_letter_code
_entity_poly.pdbx_strand_id
1 'polypeptide(L)'
;MARLVAEVLEAMGVTVWLDQHQMSRQANREEVLDGIHKAFQCARSVIILAAPGDWDRFADDDDIHRWEWEMSLRSGKPIWVLQHEACPRTRPHPSDLASRLSSFSDLLANLVPRGNIEVRTITMDNIDNTLEEVAGSKDSIGIPRTSDAL
;
A
#
# COMPACT_ATOMS: atom_id res chain seq x y z
N MET A 1 -11.16 8.95 -0.99
CA MET A 1 -10.87 7.56 -1.40
C MET A 1 -10.54 6.67 -0.20
N ALA A 2 -9.56 7.01 0.65
CA ALA A 2 -9.18 6.20 1.82
C ALA A 2 -10.34 5.75 2.72
N ARG A 3 -11.23 6.67 3.09
CA ARG A 3 -12.42 6.35 3.90
C ARG A 3 -13.35 5.36 3.22
N LEU A 4 -13.63 5.55 1.93
CA LEU A 4 -14.49 4.64 1.16
C LEU A 4 -13.89 3.23 1.07
N VAL A 5 -12.58 3.14 0.81
CA VAL A 5 -11.88 1.84 0.78
C VAL A 5 -11.97 1.14 2.12
N ALA A 6 -11.79 1.87 3.23
CA ALA A 6 -11.94 1.33 4.57
C ALA A 6 -13.37 0.82 4.81
N GLU A 7 -14.38 1.63 4.50
CA GLU A 7 -15.80 1.27 4.66
C GLU A 7 -16.19 0.02 3.87
N VAL A 8 -15.72 -0.11 2.62
CA VAL A 8 -16.00 -1.29 1.79
C VAL A 8 -15.31 -2.55 2.35
N LEU A 9 -14.05 -2.45 2.76
CA LEU A 9 -13.32 -3.57 3.38
C LEU A 9 -13.95 -4.00 4.71
N GLU A 10 -14.38 -3.05 5.53
CA GLU A 10 -15.10 -3.32 6.78
C GLU A 10 -16.44 -4.02 6.51
N ALA A 11 -17.18 -3.61 5.47
CA ALA A 11 -18.39 -4.30 5.03
C ALA A 11 -18.13 -5.75 4.55
N MET A 12 -16.92 -6.04 4.08
CA MET A 12 -16.43 -7.39 3.75
C MET A 12 -15.91 -8.17 4.97
N GLY A 13 -16.02 -7.62 6.18
CA GLY A 13 -15.56 -8.25 7.42
C GLY A 13 -14.04 -8.19 7.64
N VAL A 14 -13.34 -7.26 6.97
CA VAL A 14 -11.91 -6.99 7.19
C VAL A 14 -11.77 -5.90 8.25
N THR A 15 -10.97 -6.15 9.28
CA THR A 15 -10.59 -5.09 10.24
C THR A 15 -9.58 -4.16 9.60
N VAL A 16 -9.91 -2.87 9.52
CA VAL A 16 -9.06 -1.85 8.92
C VAL A 16 -8.48 -0.94 9.99
N TRP A 17 -7.18 -0.64 9.86
CA TRP A 17 -6.55 0.46 10.58
C TRP A 17 -6.28 1.58 9.57
N LEU A 18 -6.78 2.79 9.87
CA LEU A 18 -6.61 3.97 9.05
C LEU A 18 -5.92 5.06 9.88
N ASP A 19 -4.75 5.50 9.42
CA ASP A 19 -3.92 6.58 9.98
C ASP A 19 -4.75 7.82 10.34
N GLN A 20 -5.60 8.27 9.41
CA GLN A 20 -6.42 9.49 9.57
C GLN A 20 -7.41 9.42 10.72
N HIS A 21 -7.78 8.21 11.17
CA HIS A 21 -8.68 8.00 12.30
C HIS A 21 -7.93 7.81 13.62
N GLN A 22 -6.66 7.41 13.55
CA GLN A 22 -5.90 6.91 14.69
C GLN A 22 -4.79 7.88 15.12
N MET A 23 -4.46 8.87 14.28
CA MET A 23 -3.34 9.79 14.51
C MET A 23 -3.80 11.24 14.49
N SER A 24 -3.26 12.04 15.41
CA SER A 24 -3.46 13.49 15.39
C SER A 24 -2.75 14.10 14.18
N ARG A 25 -3.38 15.09 13.54
CA ARG A 25 -2.72 15.91 12.49
C ARG A 25 -1.55 16.74 13.02
N GLN A 26 -1.40 16.83 14.34
CA GLN A 26 -0.30 17.52 15.02
C GLN A 26 0.79 16.55 15.51
N ALA A 27 0.67 15.25 15.21
CA ALA A 27 1.65 14.26 15.64
C ALA A 27 3.01 14.55 15.01
N ASN A 28 4.05 14.47 15.82
CA ASN A 28 5.42 14.59 15.34
C ASN A 28 5.87 13.27 14.65
N ARG A 29 7.02 13.31 13.98
CA ARG A 29 7.58 12.16 13.26
C ARG A 29 7.65 10.89 14.11
N GLU A 30 8.11 10.99 15.35
CA GLU A 30 8.29 9.83 16.23
C GLU A 30 6.94 9.20 16.59
N GLU A 31 5.93 10.02 16.90
CA GLU A 31 4.57 9.57 17.19
C GLU A 31 3.93 8.89 15.98
N VAL A 32 4.12 9.46 14.78
CA VAL A 32 3.68 8.87 13.50
C VAL A 32 4.30 7.49 13.30
N LEU A 33 5.62 7.41 13.41
CA LEU A 33 6.35 6.17 13.17
C LEU A 33 6.00 5.09 14.19
N ASP A 34 5.86 5.42 15.48
CA ASP A 34 5.47 4.46 16.51
C ASP A 34 4.03 3.94 16.31
N GLY A 35 3.10 4.82 15.95
CA GLY A 35 1.71 4.44 15.65
C GLY A 35 1.62 3.46 14.49
N ILE A 36 2.31 3.75 13.38
CA ILE A 36 2.38 2.87 12.21
C ILE A 36 3.06 1.54 12.56
N HIS A 37 4.16 1.58 13.33
CA HIS A 37 4.86 0.37 13.75
C HIS A 37 3.95 -0.56 14.57
N LYS A 38 3.20 -0.02 15.52
CA LYS A 38 2.21 -0.76 16.31
C LYS A 38 1.12 -1.36 15.41
N ALA A 39 0.60 -0.59 14.44
CA ALA A 39 -0.38 -1.11 13.49
C ALA A 39 0.17 -2.30 12.69
N PHE A 40 1.42 -2.23 12.24
CA PHE A 40 2.07 -3.33 11.52
C PHE A 40 2.26 -4.59 12.36
N GLN A 41 2.30 -4.52 13.69
CA GLN A 41 2.38 -5.75 14.49
C GLN A 41 1.14 -6.63 14.31
N CYS A 42 -0.02 -6.02 14.08
CA CYS A 42 -1.30 -6.72 13.93
C CYS A 42 -1.78 -6.83 12.47
N ALA A 43 -1.32 -5.95 11.59
CA ALA A 43 -1.75 -5.94 10.19
C ALA A 43 -1.24 -7.18 9.42
N ARG A 44 -2.11 -7.82 8.65
CA ARG A 44 -1.72 -8.92 7.75
C ARG A 44 -1.05 -8.39 6.47
N SER A 45 -1.56 -7.28 5.95
CA SER A 45 -1.15 -6.66 4.69
C SER A 45 -1.30 -5.15 4.80
N VAL A 46 -0.64 -4.42 3.92
CA VAL A 46 -0.72 -2.96 3.82
C VAL A 46 -1.41 -2.58 2.53
N ILE A 47 -2.29 -1.59 2.58
CA ILE A 47 -2.88 -0.97 1.40
C ILE A 47 -2.39 0.47 1.35
N ILE A 48 -1.77 0.84 0.23
CA ILE A 48 -1.31 2.19 -0.05
C ILE A 48 -2.21 2.75 -1.15
N LEU A 49 -2.87 3.87 -0.87
CA LEU A 49 -3.57 4.63 -1.91
C LEU A 49 -2.62 5.65 -2.51
N ALA A 50 -2.45 5.58 -3.83
CA ALA A 50 -1.59 6.50 -4.57
C ALA A 50 -2.46 7.41 -5.45
N ALA A 51 -2.67 8.64 -5.01
CA ALA A 51 -3.36 9.67 -5.76
C ALA A 51 -2.38 10.48 -6.64
N PRO A 52 -2.87 11.15 -7.70
CA PRO A 52 -2.02 12.00 -8.54
C PRO A 52 -1.29 13.12 -7.79
N GLY A 53 -1.81 13.59 -6.65
CA GLY A 53 -1.18 14.64 -5.84
C GLY A 53 -0.10 14.14 -4.87
N ASP A 54 0.09 12.83 -4.72
CA ASP A 54 1.03 12.29 -3.73
C ASP A 54 2.49 12.34 -4.21
N TRP A 55 2.72 12.30 -5.53
CA TRP A 55 4.07 12.14 -6.08
C TRP A 55 4.98 13.31 -5.75
N ASP A 56 4.48 14.54 -5.88
CA ASP A 56 5.26 15.76 -5.61
C ASP A 56 5.67 15.87 -4.13
N ARG A 57 4.89 15.24 -3.23
CA ARG A 57 5.15 15.24 -1.79
C ARG A 57 6.35 14.39 -1.41
N PHE A 58 6.72 13.42 -2.25
CA PHE A 58 7.89 12.56 -1.99
C PHE A 58 9.23 13.25 -2.19
N ALA A 59 9.23 14.45 -2.80
CA ALA A 59 10.43 15.29 -2.92
C ALA A 59 10.81 15.96 -1.59
N ASP A 60 9.87 16.09 -0.64
CA ASP A 60 10.13 16.59 0.70
C ASP A 60 10.43 15.42 1.65
N ASP A 61 11.65 15.39 2.18
CA ASP A 61 12.11 14.35 3.09
C ASP A 61 11.39 14.35 4.44
N ASP A 62 10.73 15.46 4.79
CA ASP A 62 9.97 15.65 6.02
C ASP A 62 8.44 15.55 5.84
N ASP A 63 7.97 15.14 4.64
CA ASP A 63 6.55 14.89 4.43
C ASP A 63 6.10 13.56 5.06
N ILE A 64 5.00 13.62 5.80
CA ILE A 64 4.39 12.47 6.48
C ILE A 64 4.02 11.32 5.54
N HIS A 65 3.53 11.60 4.32
CA HIS A 65 3.18 10.56 3.34
C HIS A 65 4.42 9.83 2.84
N ARG A 66 5.55 10.53 2.72
CA ARG A 66 6.82 9.88 2.38
C ARG A 66 7.24 8.89 3.47
N TRP A 67 7.12 9.27 4.75
CA TRP A 67 7.45 8.39 5.87
C TRP A 67 6.53 7.16 5.93
N GLU A 68 5.24 7.35 5.72
CA GLU A 68 4.25 6.26 5.68
C GLU A 68 4.57 5.24 4.59
N TRP A 69 4.91 5.71 3.38
CA TRP A 69 5.33 4.86 2.28
C TRP A 69 6.64 4.14 2.59
N GLU A 70 7.65 4.84 3.09
CA GLU A 70 8.93 4.23 3.44
C GLU A 70 8.75 3.10 4.47
N MET A 71 7.98 3.36 5.54
CA MET A 71 7.69 2.36 6.57
C MET A 71 6.90 1.18 6.02
N SER A 72 5.89 1.45 5.20
CA SER A 72 5.09 0.41 4.55
C SER A 72 5.96 -0.49 3.68
N LEU A 73 6.80 0.09 2.83
CA LEU A 73 7.69 -0.63 1.93
C LEU A 73 8.78 -1.42 2.67
N ARG A 74 9.23 -0.93 3.84
CA ARG A 74 10.20 -1.64 4.70
C ARG A 74 9.57 -2.67 5.63
N SER A 75 8.25 -2.72 5.76
CA SER A 75 7.55 -3.56 6.73
C SER A 75 7.71 -5.08 6.50
N GLY A 76 8.10 -5.48 5.28
CA GLY A 76 8.16 -6.88 4.87
C GLY A 76 6.79 -7.54 4.68
N LYS A 77 5.70 -6.78 4.81
CA LYS A 77 4.34 -7.29 4.59
C LYS A 77 3.98 -7.30 3.11
N PRO A 78 2.97 -8.09 2.71
CA PRO A 78 2.33 -7.92 1.41
C PRO A 78 1.71 -6.51 1.31
N ILE A 79 1.97 -5.82 0.20
CA ILE A 79 1.52 -4.45 -0.04
C ILE A 79 0.68 -4.40 -1.31
N TRP A 80 -0.46 -3.74 -1.21
CA TRP A 80 -1.32 -3.41 -2.34
C TRP A 80 -1.24 -1.90 -2.59
N VAL A 81 -0.67 -1.50 -3.73
CA VAL A 81 -0.67 -0.11 -4.16
C VAL A 81 -1.85 0.10 -5.10
N LEU A 82 -2.86 0.85 -4.64
CA LEU A 82 -4.05 1.17 -5.41
C LEU A 82 -3.90 2.58 -5.98
N GLN A 83 -3.61 2.66 -7.29
CA GLN A 83 -3.42 3.92 -8.01
C GLN A 83 -4.77 4.50 -8.43
N HIS A 84 -5.11 5.66 -7.88
CA HIS A 84 -6.29 6.43 -8.27
C HIS A 84 -5.99 7.25 -9.53
N GLU A 85 -6.95 7.31 -10.46
CA GLU A 85 -6.85 8.06 -11.73
C GLU A 85 -5.70 7.61 -12.67
N ALA A 86 -5.14 6.42 -12.45
CA ALA A 86 -4.26 5.79 -13.43
C ALA A 86 -5.08 5.28 -14.62
N CYS A 87 -4.51 5.31 -15.83
CA CYS A 87 -5.20 4.83 -17.04
C CYS A 87 -5.59 3.35 -16.86
N PRO A 88 -6.89 3.00 -16.85
CA PRO A 88 -7.35 1.66 -16.48
C PRO A 88 -7.08 0.60 -17.56
N ARG A 89 -6.60 1.00 -18.74
CA ARG A 89 -6.44 0.10 -19.90
C ARG A 89 -5.23 -0.82 -19.81
N THR A 90 -4.30 -0.55 -18.90
CA THR A 90 -3.10 -1.37 -18.70
C THR A 90 -3.00 -1.73 -17.23
N ARG A 91 -2.83 -3.01 -16.91
CA ARG A 91 -2.59 -3.43 -15.54
C ARG A 91 -1.24 -2.86 -15.09
N PRO A 92 -1.19 -2.01 -14.07
CA PRO A 92 0.05 -1.39 -13.63
C PRO A 92 1.00 -2.46 -13.07
N HIS A 93 2.29 -2.33 -13.34
CA HIS A 93 3.32 -3.23 -12.84
C HIS A 93 4.20 -2.54 -11.78
N PRO A 94 4.71 -3.26 -10.76
CA PRO A 94 5.63 -2.68 -9.78
C PRO A 94 6.86 -1.97 -10.38
N SER A 95 7.36 -2.42 -11.52
CA SER A 95 8.46 -1.73 -12.23
C SER A 95 8.08 -0.33 -12.71
N ASP A 96 6.82 -0.13 -13.14
CA ASP A 96 6.32 1.17 -13.58
C ASP A 96 6.18 2.10 -12.38
N LEU A 97 5.75 1.56 -11.23
CA LEU A 97 5.71 2.29 -9.96
C LEU A 97 7.12 2.72 -9.54
N ALA A 98 8.11 1.82 -9.57
CA ALA A 98 9.50 2.16 -9.23
C ALA A 98 10.07 3.23 -10.17
N SER A 99 9.82 3.09 -11.48
CA SER A 99 10.27 4.05 -12.50
C SER A 99 9.60 5.42 -12.34
N ARG A 100 8.35 5.46 -11.91
CA ARG A 100 7.67 6.73 -11.58
C ARG A 100 8.27 7.35 -10.33
N LEU A 101 8.44 6.56 -9.27
CA LEU A 101 8.97 7.03 -7.98
C LEU A 101 10.39 7.57 -8.11
N SER A 102 11.23 7.05 -9.01
CA SER A 102 12.61 7.55 -9.17
C SER A 102 12.70 8.99 -9.67
N SER A 103 11.59 9.54 -10.19
CA SER A 103 11.51 10.97 -10.53
C SER A 103 11.31 11.88 -9.31
N PHE A 104 10.97 11.31 -8.15
CA PHE A 104 10.62 12.05 -6.92
C PHE A 104 11.43 11.62 -5.69
N SER A 105 11.74 10.33 -5.58
CA SER A 105 12.50 9.74 -4.47
C SER A 105 13.20 8.46 -4.87
N ASP A 106 14.53 8.52 -4.99
CA ASP A 106 15.38 7.34 -5.21
C ASP A 106 15.23 6.31 -4.08
N LEU A 107 15.01 6.77 -2.85
CA LEU A 107 14.82 5.91 -1.69
C LEU A 107 13.58 5.02 -1.87
N LEU A 108 12.42 5.61 -2.14
CA LEU A 108 11.18 4.86 -2.32
C LEU A 108 11.25 3.96 -3.56
N ALA A 109 11.82 4.46 -4.66
CA ALA A 109 12.01 3.69 -5.89
C ALA A 109 12.83 2.40 -5.66
N ASN A 110 13.88 2.49 -4.85
CA ASN A 110 14.75 1.35 -4.53
C ASN A 110 14.12 0.34 -3.56
N LEU A 111 13.08 0.73 -2.82
CA LEU A 111 12.35 -0.16 -1.92
C LEU A 111 11.29 -0.99 -2.65
N VAL A 112 10.67 -0.46 -3.70
CA VAL A 112 9.64 -1.17 -4.48
C VAL A 112 10.06 -2.57 -4.96
N PRO A 113 11.19 -2.76 -5.66
CA PRO A 113 11.58 -4.09 -6.17
C PRO A 113 11.93 -5.10 -5.08
N ARG A 114 12.09 -4.65 -3.81
CA ARG A 114 12.43 -5.51 -2.68
C ARG A 114 11.20 -6.02 -1.93
N GLY A 115 10.03 -5.43 -2.18
CA GLY A 115 8.79 -5.74 -1.49
C GLY A 115 7.93 -6.76 -2.22
N ASN A 116 7.01 -7.41 -1.49
CA ASN A 116 5.92 -8.17 -2.08
C ASN A 116 4.77 -7.20 -2.43
N ILE A 117 4.87 -6.56 -3.59
CA ILE A 117 3.99 -5.45 -4.01
C ILE A 117 3.13 -5.86 -5.18
N GLU A 118 1.82 -5.73 -5.02
CA GLU A 118 0.83 -5.79 -6.08
C GLU A 118 0.33 -4.37 -6.38
N VAL A 119 0.22 -4.03 -7.66
CA VAL A 119 -0.33 -2.72 -8.08
C VAL A 119 -1.65 -2.93 -8.79
N ARG A 120 -2.64 -2.09 -8.48
CA ARG A 120 -3.96 -2.05 -9.13
C ARG A 120 -4.37 -0.62 -9.40
N THR A 121 -5.20 -0.43 -10.40
CA THR A 121 -5.91 0.82 -10.62
C THR A 121 -7.23 0.79 -9.86
N ILE A 122 -7.52 1.82 -9.08
CA ILE A 122 -8.79 1.97 -8.37
C ILE A 122 -9.56 3.18 -8.91
N THR A 123 -10.85 2.96 -9.14
CA THR A 123 -11.84 3.91 -9.64
C THR A 123 -13.17 3.63 -8.94
N MET A 124 -14.13 4.54 -9.06
CA MET A 124 -15.48 4.29 -8.53
C MET A 124 -16.17 3.09 -9.21
N ASP A 125 -15.83 2.79 -10.47
CA ASP A 125 -16.47 1.72 -11.24
C ASP A 125 -15.93 0.32 -10.91
N ASN A 126 -14.74 0.21 -10.31
CA ASN A 126 -14.08 -1.07 -10.05
C ASN A 126 -13.67 -1.28 -8.58
N ILE A 127 -14.13 -0.42 -7.67
CA ILE A 127 -13.72 -0.44 -6.27
C ILE A 127 -14.04 -1.78 -5.60
N ASP A 128 -15.28 -2.28 -5.76
CA ASP A 128 -15.71 -3.53 -5.12
C ASP A 128 -14.86 -4.71 -5.59
N ASN A 129 -14.74 -4.91 -6.91
CA ASN A 129 -13.93 -5.98 -7.50
C ASN A 129 -12.47 -5.90 -7.07
N THR A 130 -11.89 -4.69 -7.04
CA THR A 130 -10.49 -4.50 -6.63
C THR A 130 -10.29 -4.86 -5.16
N LEU A 131 -11.24 -4.49 -4.29
CA LEU A 131 -11.15 -4.76 -2.86
C LEU A 131 -11.49 -6.21 -2.51
N GLU A 132 -12.32 -6.89 -3.31
CA GLU A 132 -12.50 -8.35 -3.22
C GLU A 132 -11.19 -9.10 -3.49
N GLU A 133 -10.38 -8.70 -4.48
CA GLU A 133 -9.05 -9.28 -4.71
C GLU A 133 -8.12 -9.08 -3.50
N VAL A 134 -8.14 -7.87 -2.95
CA VAL A 134 -7.32 -7.52 -1.78
C VAL A 134 -7.74 -8.32 -0.54
N ALA A 135 -9.04 -8.39 -0.27
CA ALA A 135 -9.59 -9.13 0.87
C ALA A 135 -9.50 -10.66 0.70
N GLY A 136 -9.61 -11.13 -0.55
CA GLY A 136 -9.61 -12.54 -0.96
C GLY A 136 -8.22 -13.16 -1.11
N SER A 137 -7.14 -12.37 -1.01
CA SER A 137 -5.75 -12.87 -1.01
C SER A 137 -5.38 -13.65 0.27
N LYS A 138 -6.37 -14.32 0.88
CA LYS A 138 -6.26 -15.03 2.14
C LYS A 138 -5.43 -16.32 2.07
N ASP A 139 -5.13 -16.89 0.90
CA ASP A 139 -4.67 -18.29 0.81
C ASP A 139 -3.41 -18.61 -0.03
N SER A 140 -2.62 -17.64 -0.50
CA SER A 140 -1.43 -17.93 -1.33
C SER A 140 -0.07 -17.98 -0.61
N ILE A 141 -0.06 -18.13 0.72
CA ILE A 141 1.16 -18.40 1.50
C ILE A 141 1.04 -19.78 2.15
N GLY A 142 1.49 -20.83 1.44
CA GLY A 142 1.59 -22.15 2.05
C GLY A 142 1.53 -23.37 1.13
N ILE A 143 2.23 -23.40 0.00
CA ILE A 143 2.70 -24.69 -0.55
C ILE A 143 4.16 -24.50 -0.97
N PRO A 144 5.14 -25.10 -0.27
CA PRO A 144 6.46 -25.26 -0.86
C PRO A 144 6.28 -26.15 -2.09
N ARG A 145 6.73 -25.69 -3.25
CA ARG A 145 6.97 -26.58 -4.38
C ARG A 145 8.07 -27.55 -3.96
N THR A 146 7.69 -28.64 -3.30
CA THR A 146 8.51 -29.84 -3.28
C THR A 146 8.59 -30.29 -4.73
N SER A 147 9.72 -29.99 -5.35
CA SER A 147 10.22 -30.79 -6.45
C SER A 147 10.45 -32.19 -5.89
N ASP A 148 9.41 -33.02 -5.93
CA ASP A 148 9.57 -34.45 -5.79
C ASP A 148 10.01 -35.01 -7.14
N ALA A 149 11.17 -35.64 -7.04
CA ALA A 149 11.81 -36.53 -7.99
C ALA A 149 10.82 -37.33 -8.86
N LEU A 150 11.13 -37.37 -10.16
CA LEU A 150 11.46 -38.60 -10.92
C LEU A 150 12.24 -38.21 -12.18
#